data_AF-A0A382N1M2-F1
#
_entry.id   AF-A0A382N1M2-F1
#
_cell.length_a   1.000
_cell.length_b   1.000
_cell.length_c   1.000
_cell.angle_alpha   90.00
_cell.angle_beta   90.00
_cell.angle_gamma   90.00
#
_symmetry.space_group_name_H-M   'P 1'
#
loop_
_entity.id
_entity.type
_entity.pdbx_description
1 polymer ?
#
loop_
_entity_poly.entity_id
_entity_poly.type
_entity_poly.pdbx_seq_one_letter_code
_entity_poly.pdbx_strand_id
1 'polypeptide(L)'
;MSHKKIAFVAVILLPAVHSRAVPPPQILEKQMVDRIIVPQLPGGIPGPIAIPSRHSVNTKGEHVQLLNGDLFRGKFIGYDPVKGMRWKHPHIDSELLIAPKSVAKLAFEMTSPPTNARRQASKIKLVNGDSLSGELLRMENGKLVLDTWYAGELTINQSAI
;
A
#
# COMPACT_ATOMS: atom_id res chain seq x y z
N MET A 1 -76.64 15.20 -13.32
CA MET A 1 -77.15 16.39 -12.61
C MET A 1 -76.31 16.60 -11.35
N SER A 2 -75.59 17.72 -11.30
CA SER A 2 -75.00 18.39 -10.14
C SER A 2 -73.99 17.65 -9.25
N HIS A 3 -72.72 17.95 -9.48
CA HIS A 3 -71.61 17.77 -8.53
C HIS A 3 -71.77 18.71 -7.32
N LYS A 4 -71.52 18.21 -6.11
CA LYS A 4 -71.20 19.05 -4.94
C LYS A 4 -69.76 18.76 -4.52
N LYS A 5 -68.85 19.68 -4.86
CA LYS A 5 -67.46 19.67 -4.42
C LYS A 5 -67.44 20.18 -2.97
N ILE A 6 -67.04 19.33 -2.03
CA ILE A 6 -66.74 19.73 -0.65
C ILE A 6 -65.25 20.06 -0.64
N ALA A 7 -64.93 21.34 -0.45
CA ALA A 7 -63.57 21.82 -0.31
C ALA A 7 -63.09 21.55 1.13
N PHE A 8 -62.11 20.67 1.29
CA PHE A 8 -61.33 20.58 2.53
C PHE A 8 -60.18 21.59 2.43
N VAL A 9 -60.25 22.65 3.24
CA VAL A 9 -59.13 23.58 3.45
C VAL A 9 -58.17 22.89 4.43
N ALA A 10 -57.09 22.32 3.90
CA ALA A 10 -55.97 21.85 4.70
C ALA A 10 -55.06 23.05 5.03
N VAL A 11 -55.10 23.52 6.27
CA VAL A 11 -54.12 24.47 6.80
C VAL A 11 -52.83 23.69 7.04
N ILE A 12 -51.90 23.75 6.09
CA ILE A 12 -50.55 23.23 6.26
C ILE A 12 -49.75 24.30 7.01
N LEU A 13 -49.57 24.10 8.32
CA LEU A 13 -48.55 24.82 9.08
C LEU A 13 -47.16 24.38 8.57
N LEU A 14 -46.49 25.25 7.83
CA LEU A 14 -45.07 25.14 7.53
C LEU A 14 -44.28 25.22 8.83
N PRO A 15 -43.43 24.24 9.19
CA PRO A 15 -42.41 24.49 10.21
C PRO A 15 -41.42 25.49 9.63
N ALA A 16 -41.28 26.64 10.30
CA ALA A 16 -40.25 27.62 10.00
C ALA A 16 -38.88 26.93 10.11
N VAL A 17 -38.28 26.63 8.95
CA VAL A 17 -36.87 26.26 8.85
C VAL A 17 -36.08 27.49 9.27
N HIS A 18 -35.71 27.55 10.54
CA HIS A 18 -34.65 28.45 10.97
C HIS A 18 -33.37 27.94 10.33
N SER A 19 -33.01 28.51 9.18
CA SER A 19 -31.66 28.45 8.65
C SER A 19 -30.76 29.10 9.70
N ARG A 20 -30.25 28.29 10.63
CA ARG A 20 -29.16 28.71 11.49
C ARG A 20 -27.95 28.81 10.55
N ALA A 21 -27.66 30.03 10.11
CA ALA A 21 -26.48 30.31 9.33
C ALA A 21 -25.27 29.74 10.09
N VAL A 22 -24.66 28.69 9.54
CA VAL A 22 -23.37 28.22 10.01
C VAL A 22 -22.42 29.37 9.74
N PRO A 23 -21.77 29.97 10.75
CA PRO A 23 -20.82 31.03 10.49
C PRO A 23 -19.72 30.45 9.58
N PRO A 24 -19.34 31.15 8.49
CA PRO A 24 -18.19 30.73 7.71
C PRO A 24 -16.99 30.59 8.64
N PRO A 25 -16.10 29.60 8.41
CA PRO A 25 -14.90 29.47 9.23
C PRO A 25 -14.15 30.80 9.20
N GLN A 26 -14.00 31.43 10.36
CA GLN A 26 -13.10 32.55 10.51
C GLN A 26 -11.70 31.99 10.31
N ILE A 27 -11.11 32.28 9.14
CA ILE A 27 -9.68 32.10 8.94
C ILE A 27 -9.01 32.97 9.99
N LEU A 28 -8.44 32.32 11.01
CA LEU A 28 -7.53 32.97 11.94
C LEU A 28 -6.25 33.29 11.16
N GLU A 29 -6.29 34.35 10.37
CA GLU A 29 -5.10 35.04 9.85
C GLU A 29 -4.40 35.68 11.04
N LYS A 30 -3.72 34.87 11.84
CA LYS A 30 -2.61 35.34 12.62
C LYS A 30 -1.39 35.17 11.74
N GLN A 31 -1.15 36.19 10.90
CA GLN A 31 0.19 36.48 10.40
C GLN A 31 1.11 36.61 11.62
N MET A 32 1.75 35.52 12.00
CA MET A 32 3.05 35.56 12.64
C MET A 32 4.03 35.19 11.55
N VAL A 33 4.31 36.16 10.68
CA VAL A 33 5.61 36.21 10.02
C VAL A 33 6.58 36.48 11.15
N ASP A 34 7.00 35.43 11.85
CA ASP A 34 8.31 35.47 12.46
C ASP A 34 9.25 35.71 11.30
N ARG A 35 9.62 36.98 11.14
CA ARG A 35 10.81 37.36 10.43
C ARG A 35 11.89 36.52 11.08
N ILE A 36 12.30 35.45 10.41
CA ILE A 36 13.53 34.75 10.76
C ILE A 36 14.61 35.79 10.53
N ILE A 37 14.93 36.55 11.58
CA ILE A 37 16.16 37.31 11.63
C ILE A 37 17.23 36.23 11.71
N VAL A 38 17.72 35.80 10.56
CA VAL A 38 18.98 35.07 10.49
C VAL A 38 20.04 36.08 10.95
N PRO A 39 20.74 35.89 12.07
CA PRO A 39 21.98 36.61 12.28
C PRO A 39 22.91 36.14 11.17
N GLN A 40 23.18 36.99 10.17
CA GLN A 40 24.26 36.72 9.23
C GLN A 40 25.56 36.81 10.02
N LEU A 41 26.03 35.66 10.52
CA LEU A 41 27.41 35.50 10.94
C LEU A 41 28.28 35.73 9.70
N PRO A 42 29.24 36.67 9.74
CA PRO A 42 30.10 36.91 8.61
C PRO A 42 31.05 35.70 8.45
N GLY A 43 30.83 34.93 7.39
CA GLY A 43 31.71 33.85 6.95
C GLY A 43 31.23 32.44 7.33
N GLY A 44 30.57 31.77 6.38
CA GLY A 44 30.20 30.36 6.50
C GLY A 44 29.83 29.78 5.14
N ILE A 45 30.57 28.75 4.72
CA ILE A 45 30.57 28.05 3.43
C ILE A 45 29.14 27.59 3.03
N PRO A 46 28.74 27.66 1.74
CA PRO A 46 27.44 27.15 1.30
C PRO A 46 27.40 25.62 1.46
N GLY A 47 26.63 25.14 2.44
CA GLY A 47 26.31 23.73 2.61
C GLY A 47 25.27 23.24 1.58
N PRO A 48 25.24 21.94 1.26
CA PRO A 48 24.33 21.40 0.27
C PRO A 48 22.87 21.58 0.70
N ILE A 49 22.03 21.97 -0.25
CA ILE A 49 20.57 22.06 -0.10
C ILE A 49 20.06 20.70 0.36
N ALA A 50 19.46 20.64 1.55
CA ALA A 50 18.76 19.46 2.02
C ALA A 50 17.51 19.25 1.15
N ILE A 51 17.59 18.30 0.21
CA ILE A 51 16.42 17.81 -0.51
C ILE A 51 15.50 17.19 0.56
N PRO A 52 14.24 17.63 0.72
CA PRO A 52 13.34 17.01 1.67
C PRO A 52 13.22 15.53 1.33
N SER A 53 13.57 14.66 2.28
CA SER A 53 13.40 13.22 2.16
C SER A 53 11.97 12.95 1.71
N ARG A 54 11.82 12.35 0.52
CA ARG A 54 10.54 11.85 0.03
C ARG A 54 9.86 11.11 1.18
N HIS A 55 8.58 11.42 1.42
CA HIS A 55 7.77 10.83 2.48
C HIS A 55 8.13 9.35 2.68
N SER A 56 8.75 9.03 3.81
CA SER A 56 9.06 7.65 4.16
C SER A 56 7.74 6.94 4.40
N VAL A 57 7.25 6.24 3.37
CA VAL A 57 6.06 5.42 3.50
C VAL A 57 6.38 4.33 4.51
N ASN A 58 5.64 4.26 5.60
CA ASN A 58 5.82 3.20 6.58
C ASN A 58 5.48 1.84 5.90
N THR A 59 6.52 1.07 5.60
CA THR A 59 6.44 -0.25 4.95
C THR A 59 6.45 -1.41 5.96
N LYS A 60 6.12 -1.16 7.23
CA LYS A 60 6.05 -2.21 8.24
C LYS A 60 4.84 -3.11 7.98
N GLY A 61 5.05 -4.42 8.11
CA GLY A 61 4.02 -5.43 7.89
C GLY A 61 3.90 -5.81 6.42
N GLU A 62 2.98 -6.74 6.16
CA GLU A 62 2.75 -7.29 4.84
C GLU A 62 2.02 -6.30 3.92
N HIS A 63 2.57 -6.12 2.72
CA HIS A 63 2.06 -5.16 1.75
C HIS A 63 2.47 -5.51 0.32
N VAL A 64 1.71 -4.99 -0.63
CA VAL A 64 2.05 -4.98 -2.05
C VAL A 64 2.23 -3.55 -2.52
N GLN A 65 3.32 -3.31 -3.24
CA GLN A 65 3.59 -2.07 -3.95
C GLN A 65 3.31 -2.27 -5.44
N LEU A 66 2.56 -1.34 -6.03
CA LEU A 66 2.27 -1.32 -7.45
C LEU A 66 3.30 -0.49 -8.22
N LEU A 67 3.38 -0.70 -9.55
CA LEU A 67 4.31 0.02 -10.43
C LEU A 67 4.08 1.53 -10.47
N ASN A 68 2.86 2.00 -10.19
CA ASN A 68 2.54 3.43 -10.07
C ASN A 68 2.96 4.04 -8.72
N GLY A 69 3.50 3.23 -7.80
CA GLY A 69 3.93 3.65 -6.47
C GLY A 69 2.91 3.43 -5.37
N ASP A 70 1.67 3.04 -5.68
CA ASP A 70 0.65 2.76 -4.68
C ASP A 70 1.07 1.61 -3.77
N LEU A 71 0.73 1.72 -2.48
CA LEU A 71 1.08 0.73 -1.47
C LEU A 71 -0.18 0.25 -0.75
N PHE A 72 -0.51 -1.02 -0.94
CA PHE A 72 -1.66 -1.66 -0.32
C PHE A 72 -1.19 -2.57 0.82
N ARG A 73 -1.65 -2.28 2.04
CA ARG A 73 -1.44 -3.16 3.20
C ARG A 73 -2.46 -4.29 3.21
N GLY A 74 -2.16 -5.37 3.90
CA GLY A 74 -3.06 -6.52 3.97
C GLY A 74 -2.31 -7.83 4.02
N LYS A 75 -2.95 -8.88 3.52
CA LYS A 75 -2.42 -10.24 3.48
C LYS A 75 -2.51 -10.80 2.07
N PHE A 76 -1.42 -11.40 1.63
CA PHE A 76 -1.35 -12.23 0.44
C PHE A 76 -2.11 -13.52 0.71
N ILE A 77 -3.05 -13.86 -0.17
CA ILE A 77 -3.85 -15.08 -0.07
C ILE A 77 -3.32 -16.14 -1.03
N GLY A 78 -2.86 -15.72 -2.21
CA GLY A 78 -2.34 -16.64 -3.20
C GLY A 78 -2.21 -16.02 -4.58
N TYR A 79 -1.77 -16.83 -5.53
CA TYR A 79 -1.64 -16.44 -6.93
C TYR A 79 -2.37 -17.46 -7.80
N ASP A 80 -3.24 -16.97 -8.67
CA ASP A 80 -3.92 -17.74 -9.70
C ASP A 80 -3.45 -17.20 -11.07
N PRO A 81 -2.91 -18.04 -11.97
CA PRO A 81 -2.41 -17.58 -13.27
C PRO A 81 -3.46 -16.92 -14.17
N VAL A 82 -4.74 -17.26 -13.98
CA VAL A 82 -5.87 -16.74 -14.77
C VAL A 82 -6.50 -15.52 -14.08
N LYS A 83 -6.72 -15.60 -12.77
CA LYS A 83 -7.42 -14.55 -11.99
C LYS A 83 -6.50 -13.46 -11.46
N GLY A 84 -5.20 -13.75 -11.33
CA GLY A 84 -4.20 -12.83 -10.81
C GLY A 84 -3.88 -13.04 -9.32
N MET A 85 -3.31 -12.00 -8.70
CA MET A 85 -2.86 -12.05 -7.32
C MET A 85 -4.02 -11.78 -6.36
N ARG A 86 -4.28 -12.72 -5.45
CA ARG A 86 -5.35 -12.66 -4.46
C ARG A 86 -4.88 -11.97 -3.20
N TRP A 87 -5.58 -10.92 -2.79
CA TRP A 87 -5.20 -10.04 -1.69
C TRP A 87 -6.37 -9.74 -0.75
N LYS A 88 -6.10 -9.68 0.56
CA LYS A 88 -7.12 -9.37 1.57
C LYS A 88 -6.71 -8.18 2.43
N HIS A 89 -7.55 -7.15 2.46
CA HIS A 89 -7.41 -6.04 3.40
C HIS A 89 -8.29 -6.27 4.64
N PRO A 90 -7.84 -5.96 5.88
CA PRO A 90 -8.61 -6.21 7.10
C PRO A 90 -9.98 -5.53 7.16
N HIS A 91 -10.15 -4.42 6.44
CA HIS A 91 -11.36 -3.61 6.44
C HIS A 91 -12.16 -3.70 5.13
N ILE A 92 -11.88 -4.69 4.28
CA ILE A 92 -12.62 -4.92 3.04
C ILE A 92 -13.11 -6.37 3.09
N ASP A 93 -14.43 -6.56 3.07
CA ASP A 93 -15.05 -7.89 3.20
C ASP A 93 -14.78 -8.80 2.00
N SER A 94 -14.66 -8.22 0.81
CA SER A 94 -14.29 -8.96 -0.40
C SER A 94 -12.78 -9.16 -0.52
N GLU A 95 -12.40 -10.18 -1.27
CA GLU A 95 -11.02 -10.34 -1.72
C GLU A 95 -10.75 -9.41 -2.91
N LEU A 96 -9.55 -8.83 -2.94
CA LEU A 96 -9.07 -8.01 -4.03
C LEU A 96 -8.22 -8.85 -4.99
N LEU A 97 -8.46 -8.70 -6.29
CA LEU A 97 -7.61 -9.25 -7.34
C LEU A 97 -6.71 -8.14 -7.88
N ILE A 98 -5.40 -8.34 -7.73
CA ILE A 98 -4.39 -7.42 -8.22
C ILE A 98 -3.79 -8.01 -9.49
N ALA A 99 -3.82 -7.21 -10.56
CA ALA A 99 -3.24 -7.58 -11.85
C ALA A 99 -1.73 -7.85 -11.67
N PRO A 100 -1.21 -9.04 -12.02
CA PRO A 100 0.20 -9.39 -11.79
C PRO A 100 1.17 -8.42 -12.45
N LYS A 101 0.82 -7.92 -13.63
CA LYS A 101 1.61 -6.93 -14.39
C LYS A 101 1.70 -5.56 -13.73
N SER A 102 0.86 -5.29 -12.73
CA SER A 102 0.86 -4.02 -11.99
C SER A 102 1.66 -4.10 -10.70
N VAL A 103 2.11 -5.29 -10.28
CA VAL A 103 2.86 -5.49 -9.04
C VAL A 103 4.32 -5.14 -9.26
N ALA A 104 4.85 -4.21 -8.46
CA ALA A 104 6.27 -3.90 -8.41
C ALA A 104 6.98 -4.75 -7.35
N LYS A 105 6.36 -4.94 -6.18
CA LYS A 105 6.94 -5.66 -5.06
C LYS A 105 5.85 -6.26 -4.18
N LEU A 106 6.05 -7.50 -3.76
CA LEU A 106 5.30 -8.13 -2.68
C LEU A 106 6.23 -8.30 -1.48
N ALA A 107 5.85 -7.74 -0.34
CA ALA A 107 6.62 -7.82 0.89
C ALA A 107 5.83 -8.59 1.94
N PHE A 108 6.39 -9.69 2.42
CA PHE A 108 5.85 -10.43 3.56
C PHE A 108 6.34 -9.82 4.86
N GLU A 109 5.52 -9.97 5.89
CA GLU A 109 5.93 -9.61 7.25
C GLU A 109 7.10 -10.50 7.69
N MET A 110 8.21 -9.90 8.11
CA MET A 110 9.36 -10.64 8.62
C MET A 110 9.01 -11.28 9.96
N THR A 111 8.86 -12.60 9.94
CA THR A 111 8.81 -13.44 11.13
C THR A 111 10.17 -14.10 11.35
N SER A 112 10.52 -14.36 12.62
CA SER A 112 11.68 -15.19 12.90
C SER A 112 11.48 -16.56 12.24
N PRO A 113 12.51 -17.12 11.58
CA PRO A 113 12.44 -18.48 11.05
C PRO A 113 12.01 -19.45 12.17
N PRO A 114 11.21 -20.47 11.87
CA PRO A 114 10.80 -21.44 12.86
C PRO A 114 12.02 -22.17 13.43
N THR A 115 11.93 -22.73 14.64
CA THR A 115 13.07 -23.37 15.34
C THR A 115 13.72 -24.49 14.52
N ASN A 116 12.96 -25.15 13.66
CA ASN A 116 13.41 -26.19 12.74
C ASN A 116 13.90 -25.67 11.38
N ALA A 117 14.00 -24.35 11.18
CA ALA A 117 14.55 -23.77 9.95
C ALA A 117 16.01 -24.20 9.79
N ARG A 118 16.27 -24.93 8.70
CA ARG A 118 17.62 -25.37 8.37
C ARG A 118 18.44 -24.18 7.89
N ARG A 119 19.74 -24.16 8.21
CA ARG A 119 20.67 -23.23 7.55
C ARG A 119 20.73 -23.58 6.07
N GLN A 120 20.58 -22.58 5.22
CA GLN A 120 20.66 -22.70 3.77
C GLN A 120 21.98 -22.10 3.31
N ALA A 121 22.79 -22.86 2.58
CA ALA A 121 24.11 -22.40 2.15
C ALA A 121 24.08 -21.59 0.85
N SER A 122 23.05 -21.79 0.02
CA SER A 122 22.98 -21.22 -1.32
C SER A 122 22.00 -20.04 -1.40
N LYS A 123 22.35 -19.07 -2.25
CA LYS A 123 21.50 -17.94 -2.63
C LYS A 123 21.46 -17.84 -4.15
N ILE A 124 20.29 -18.02 -4.73
CA ILE A 124 20.02 -17.87 -6.15
C ILE A 124 19.51 -16.45 -6.39
N LYS A 125 20.12 -15.72 -7.33
CA LYS A 125 19.59 -14.45 -7.82
C LYS A 125 18.80 -14.72 -9.10
N LEU A 126 17.65 -14.09 -9.23
CA LEU A 126 16.82 -14.19 -10.43
C LEU A 126 17.08 -12.99 -11.36
N VAL A 127 16.79 -13.15 -12.65
CA VAL A 127 16.98 -12.09 -13.68
C VAL A 127 16.19 -10.82 -13.39
N ASN A 128 15.10 -10.91 -12.63
CA ASN A 128 14.30 -9.75 -12.21
C ASN A 128 14.90 -9.02 -11.00
N GLY A 129 16.05 -9.48 -10.48
CA GLY A 129 16.73 -8.92 -9.31
C GLY A 129 16.34 -9.55 -7.97
N ASP A 130 15.32 -10.41 -7.93
CA ASP A 130 14.93 -11.12 -6.72
C ASP A 130 16.00 -12.12 -6.29
N SER A 131 15.89 -12.62 -5.06
CA SER A 131 16.79 -13.66 -4.58
C SER A 131 16.07 -14.68 -3.71
N LEU A 132 16.43 -15.94 -3.88
CA LEU A 132 15.92 -17.07 -3.12
C LEU A 132 17.07 -17.74 -2.38
N SER A 133 16.86 -18.02 -1.09
CA SER A 133 17.80 -18.82 -0.29
C SER A 133 17.32 -20.26 -0.19
N GLY A 134 18.26 -21.20 -0.28
CA GLY A 134 17.97 -22.64 -0.27
C GLY A 134 19.22 -23.50 -0.31
N GLU A 135 19.03 -24.81 -0.34
CA GLU A 135 20.08 -25.79 -0.61
C GLU A 135 19.95 -26.26 -2.07
N LEU A 136 21.01 -26.12 -2.85
CA LEU A 136 21.01 -26.54 -4.25
C LEU A 136 21.05 -28.07 -4.30
N LEU A 137 19.97 -28.71 -4.74
CA LEU A 137 19.91 -30.17 -4.86
C LEU A 137 20.52 -30.65 -6.16
N ARG A 138 20.13 -30.04 -7.29
CA ARG A 138 20.60 -30.42 -8.63
C ARG A 138 20.35 -29.30 -9.64
N MET A 139 21.13 -29.33 -10.72
CA MET A 139 20.96 -28.47 -11.88
C MET A 139 21.11 -29.31 -13.15
N GLU A 140 20.00 -29.60 -13.81
CA GLU A 140 19.93 -30.50 -14.96
C GLU A 140 18.83 -30.06 -15.93
N ASN A 141 18.98 -30.36 -17.21
CA ASN A 141 17.95 -30.16 -18.24
C ASN A 141 17.36 -28.74 -18.30
N GLY A 142 18.20 -27.71 -18.10
CA GLY A 142 17.75 -26.32 -18.10
C GLY A 142 16.95 -25.91 -16.85
N LYS A 143 16.97 -26.73 -15.79
CA LYS A 143 16.28 -26.49 -14.52
C LYS A 143 17.24 -26.53 -13.35
N LEU A 144 16.94 -25.73 -12.34
CA LEU A 144 17.58 -25.72 -11.03
C LEU A 144 16.58 -26.17 -9.99
N VAL A 145 16.99 -27.05 -9.09
CA VAL A 145 16.14 -27.58 -8.03
C VAL A 145 16.74 -27.21 -6.68
N LEU A 146 15.94 -26.53 -5.86
CA LEU A 146 16.35 -25.91 -4.60
C LEU A 146 15.47 -26.43 -3.45
N ASP A 147 16.07 -27.02 -2.41
CA ASP A 147 15.34 -27.31 -1.16
C ASP A 147 15.25 -26.05 -0.31
N THR A 148 14.05 -25.70 0.13
CA THR A 148 13.79 -24.51 0.92
C THR A 148 13.06 -24.83 2.22
N TRP A 149 13.44 -24.19 3.33
CA TRP A 149 12.77 -24.42 4.61
C TRP A 149 11.31 -23.92 4.61
N TYR A 150 10.98 -22.97 3.72
CA TYR A 150 9.67 -22.31 3.66
C TYR A 150 8.73 -22.89 2.59
N ALA A 151 9.23 -23.55 1.55
CA ALA A 151 8.40 -24.10 0.47
C ALA A 151 8.78 -25.54 0.04
N GLY A 152 9.77 -26.17 0.67
CA GLY A 152 10.29 -27.48 0.24
C GLY A 152 11.05 -27.37 -1.09
N GLU A 153 10.94 -28.39 -1.94
CA GLU A 153 11.61 -28.45 -3.24
C GLU A 153 10.97 -27.45 -4.24
N LEU A 154 11.75 -26.47 -4.68
CA LEU A 154 11.41 -25.50 -5.71
C LEU A 154 12.17 -25.81 -7.00
N THR A 155 11.45 -25.85 -8.12
CA THR A 155 12.05 -25.98 -9.45
C THR A 155 12.00 -24.65 -10.19
N ILE A 156 13.16 -24.18 -10.65
CA ILE A 156 13.34 -22.88 -11.32
C ILE A 156 13.94 -23.15 -12.71
N ASN A 157 13.41 -22.51 -13.75
CA ASN A 157 14.03 -22.58 -15.08
C ASN A 157 15.32 -21.75 -15.09
N GLN A 158 16.39 -22.26 -15.68
CA GLN A 158 17.68 -21.55 -15.76
C GLN A 158 17.58 -20.21 -16.49
N SER A 159 16.60 -20.04 -17.39
CA SER A 159 16.34 -18.76 -18.05
C SER A 159 15.83 -17.66 -17.12
N ALA A 160 15.42 -18.00 -15.89
CA ALA A 160 14.96 -17.06 -14.87
C ALA A 160 16.06 -16.65 -13.88
N ILE A 161 17.28 -17.19 -14.01
CA ILE A 161 18.41 -16.99 -13.10
C ILE A 161 19.41 -16.02 -13.71
#